data_AF-A0A935FCG4-F1
#
_entry.id   AF-A0A935FCG4-F1
#
_cell.length_a   1.000
_cell.length_b   1.000
_cell.length_c   1.000
_cell.angle_alpha   90.00
_cell.angle_beta   90.00
_cell.angle_gamma   90.00
#
_symmetry.space_group_name_H-M   'P 1'
#
loop_
_entity.id
_entity.type
_entity.pdbx_description
1 polymer ?
#
loop_
_entity_poly.entity_id
_entity_poly.type
_entity_poly.pdbx_seq_one_letter_code
_entity_poly.pdbx_strand_id
1 'polypeptide(L)'
;MVEAEGVVSRESFRGIVSRFIPIEEKNNLDYESLAYAIVKFWKPGFESTLSKNQSVLIDFIRTSQQFKTFEGSKFSAQVSRDLIKNKIVLLGYLGPTDEDKHFTPIRYVKYHYENVPDTYGIVILANEIRTVLKYAK
;
A
#
# COMPACT_ATOMS: atom_id res chain seq x y z
N MET A 1 -3.89 23.10 13.35
CA MET A 1 -3.60 22.69 11.96
C MET A 1 -4.35 21.40 11.75
N VAL A 2 -5.31 21.38 10.83
CA VAL A 2 -6.01 20.14 10.49
C VAL A 2 -5.06 19.39 9.58
N GLU A 3 -4.45 18.32 10.10
CA GLU A 3 -3.70 17.36 9.28
C GLU A 3 -4.68 16.84 8.23
N ALA A 4 -4.40 17.12 6.95
CA ALA A 4 -5.22 16.62 5.87
C ALA A 4 -5.21 15.09 5.94
N GLU A 5 -6.40 14.51 6.15
CA GLU A 5 -6.59 13.06 6.16
C GLU A 5 -5.96 12.45 4.90
N GLY A 6 -5.22 11.34 5.08
CA GLY A 6 -4.42 10.76 3.99
C GLY A 6 -5.25 10.48 2.74
N VAL A 7 -4.86 11.05 1.61
CA VAL A 7 -5.63 10.94 0.37
C VAL A 7 -5.24 9.66 -0.37
N VAL A 8 -6.22 8.86 -0.75
CA VAL A 8 -5.98 7.72 -1.65
C VAL A 8 -6.00 8.23 -3.09
N SER A 9 -4.86 8.73 -3.59
CA SER A 9 -4.69 9.13 -4.99
C SER A 9 -4.05 8.00 -5.79
N ARG A 10 -4.89 7.08 -6.28
CA ARG A 10 -4.49 5.96 -7.14
C ARG A 10 -4.88 6.24 -8.58
N GLU A 11 -3.95 6.01 -9.49
CA GLU A 11 -4.21 6.09 -10.92
C GLU A 11 -4.50 4.69 -11.46
N SER A 12 -5.68 4.53 -12.06
CA SER A 12 -6.08 3.30 -12.76
C SER A 12 -6.14 3.53 -14.26
N PHE A 13 -5.47 2.68 -15.03
CA PHE A 13 -5.62 2.64 -16.49
C PHE A 13 -6.28 1.32 -16.89
N ARG A 14 -7.43 1.38 -17.58
CA ARG A 14 -8.24 0.20 -17.94
C ARG A 14 -8.61 -0.68 -16.73
N GLY A 15 -8.90 -0.05 -15.59
CA GLY A 15 -9.23 -0.75 -14.34
C GLY A 15 -8.04 -1.36 -13.60
N ILE A 16 -6.81 -1.23 -14.13
CA ILE A 16 -5.59 -1.72 -13.49
C ILE A 16 -4.98 -0.62 -12.63
N VAL A 17 -4.92 -0.85 -11.32
CA VAL A 17 -4.21 0.03 -10.37
C VAL A 17 -2.71 -0.23 -10.53
N SER A 18 -1.98 0.78 -10.99
CA SER A 18 -0.54 0.64 -11.29
C SER A 18 0.32 1.78 -10.73
N ARG A 19 -0.30 2.93 -10.46
CA ARG A 19 0.38 4.16 -10.07
C ARG A 19 -0.36 4.84 -8.93
N PHE A 20 0.38 5.67 -8.20
CA PHE A 20 -0.17 6.52 -7.15
C PHE A 20 0.67 7.80 -7.03
N ILE A 21 0.07 8.85 -6.47
CA ILE A 21 0.76 10.11 -6.15
C ILE A 21 1.06 10.13 -4.65
N PRO A 22 2.33 10.04 -4.23
CA PRO A 22 2.66 9.97 -2.80
C PRO A 22 2.38 11.25 -2.03
N ILE A 23 2.59 12.40 -2.68
CA ILE A 23 2.35 13.75 -2.17
C ILE A 23 1.63 14.53 -3.27
N GLU A 24 0.40 14.95 -3.02
CA GLU A 24 -0.44 15.69 -3.96
C GLU A 24 -0.63 17.12 -3.46
N GLU A 25 -0.32 18.12 -4.29
CA GLU A 25 -0.56 19.53 -3.98
C GLU A 25 -1.88 19.97 -4.62
N LYS A 26 -2.85 20.36 -3.78
CA LYS A 26 -4.15 20.88 -4.21
C LYS A 26 -4.47 22.15 -3.43
N ASN A 27 -4.83 23.23 -4.13
CA ASN A 27 -5.17 24.52 -3.52
C ASN A 27 -4.08 25.04 -2.55
N ASN A 28 -2.80 24.89 -2.92
CA ASN A 28 -1.63 25.23 -2.11
C ASN A 28 -1.52 24.46 -0.77
N LEU A 29 -2.21 23.33 -0.64
CA LEU A 29 -2.09 22.40 0.47
C LEU A 29 -1.50 21.08 -0.02
N ASP A 30 -0.61 20.50 0.78
CA ASP A 30 -0.01 19.20 0.53
C ASP A 30 -0.84 18.11 1.19
N TYR A 31 -1.20 17.10 0.41
CA TYR A 31 -1.93 15.92 0.81
C TYR A 31 -1.02 14.71 0.67
N GLU A 32 -0.78 14.02 1.77
CA GLU A 32 0.03 12.80 1.77
C GLU A 32 -0.87 11.60 1.46
N SER A 33 -0.39 10.72 0.59
CA SER A 33 -0.98 9.40 0.47
C SER A 33 -0.87 8.64 1.79
N LEU A 34 -1.83 7.75 2.06
CA LEU A 34 -1.78 6.89 3.24
C LEU A 34 -0.46 6.12 3.34
N ALA A 35 0.06 5.63 2.21
CA ALA A 35 1.35 4.95 2.17
C ALA A 35 2.52 5.84 2.62
N TYR A 36 2.55 7.09 2.15
CA TYR A 36 3.59 8.06 2.50
C TYR A 36 3.51 8.46 3.98
N ALA A 37 2.30 8.74 4.47
CA ALA A 37 2.04 9.07 5.86
C ALA A 37 2.46 7.94 6.82
N ILE A 38 2.14 6.68 6.48
CA ILE A 38 2.56 5.50 7.25
C ILE A 38 4.09 5.42 7.34
N VAL A 39 4.81 5.65 6.23
CA VAL A 39 6.27 5.58 6.21
C VAL A 39 6.89 6.67 7.09
N LYS A 40 6.41 7.92 7.00
CA LYS A 40 6.88 9.02 7.85
C LYS A 40 6.65 8.74 9.33
N PHE A 41 5.48 8.20 9.68
CA PHE A 41 5.15 7.83 11.05
C PHE A 41 6.05 6.70 11.56
N TRP A 42 6.25 5.66 10.75
CA TRP A 42 7.04 4.48 11.13
C TRP A 42 8.55 4.76 11.20
N LYS A 43 9.07 5.66 10.35
CA LYS A 43 10.49 6.04 10.30
C LYS A 43 10.63 7.55 10.51
N PRO A 44 10.72 8.03 11.77
CA PRO A 44 10.98 9.44 12.07
C PRO A 44 12.23 9.96 11.35
N GLY A 45 12.15 11.15 10.77
CA GLY A 45 13.22 11.73 9.95
C GLY A 45 13.34 11.11 8.56
N PHE A 46 12.34 10.35 8.09
CA PHE A 46 12.28 9.90 6.71
C PHE A 46 12.29 11.08 5.74
N GLU A 47 13.33 11.14 4.89
CA GLU A 47 13.38 12.00 3.73
C GLU A 47 13.30 11.16 2.45
N SER A 48 12.59 11.66 1.45
CA SER A 48 12.46 11.01 0.14
C SER A 48 12.98 11.87 -0.99
N THR A 49 13.37 11.24 -2.09
CA THR A 49 13.64 11.90 -3.39
C THR A 49 12.38 12.14 -4.22
N LEU A 50 11.20 11.81 -3.68
CA LEU A 50 9.90 12.03 -4.31
C LEU A 50 9.53 13.51 -4.34
N SER A 51 9.07 13.98 -5.50
CA SER A 51 8.56 15.33 -5.73
C SER A 51 7.04 15.40 -5.54
N LYS A 52 6.51 16.58 -5.24
CA LYS A 52 5.07 16.84 -5.22
C LYS A 52 4.44 16.56 -6.59
N ASN A 53 3.20 16.05 -6.58
CA ASN A 53 2.42 15.68 -7.77
C ASN A 53 3.10 14.64 -8.68
N GLN A 54 4.16 13.98 -8.21
CA GLN A 54 4.83 12.94 -8.97
C GLN A 54 3.99 11.66 -8.96
N SER A 55 3.53 11.22 -10.13
CA SER A 55 2.96 9.88 -10.32
C SER A 55 4.07 8.83 -10.30
N VAL A 56 3.99 7.90 -9.36
CA VAL A 56 4.98 6.85 -9.13
C VAL A 56 4.40 5.49 -9.50
N LEU A 57 5.16 4.68 -10.22
CA LEU A 57 4.80 3.29 -10.50
C LEU A 57 4.89 2.47 -9.21
N ILE A 58 3.80 1.78 -8.85
CA ILE A 58 3.77 0.88 -7.71
C ILE A 58 4.63 -0.34 -8.03
N ASP A 59 5.60 -0.63 -7.17
CA ASP A 59 6.49 -1.77 -7.28
C ASP A 59 5.79 -3.06 -6.82
N PHE A 60 4.98 -3.66 -7.70
CA PHE A 60 4.21 -4.89 -7.47
C PHE A 60 5.06 -6.16 -7.47
N ILE A 61 6.05 -6.23 -6.58
CA ILE A 61 6.94 -7.40 -6.45
C ILE A 61 6.46 -8.42 -5.41
N ARG A 62 5.37 -8.15 -4.69
CA ARG A 62 4.78 -9.08 -3.72
C ARG A 62 3.28 -9.26 -3.89
N THR A 63 2.87 -10.52 -3.93
CA THR A 63 1.49 -11.00 -3.79
C THR A 63 1.12 -11.19 -2.33
N SER A 64 -0.17 -11.41 -2.02
CA SER A 64 -0.63 -11.71 -0.66
C SER A 64 0.10 -12.90 -0.04
N GLN A 65 0.44 -13.93 -0.82
CA GLN A 65 1.16 -15.12 -0.35
C GLN A 65 2.61 -14.85 0.06
N GLN A 66 3.20 -13.74 -0.39
CA GLN A 66 4.56 -13.34 -0.03
C GLN A 66 4.60 -12.40 1.19
N PHE A 67 3.45 -11.90 1.63
CA PHE A 67 3.33 -11.25 2.93
C PHE A 67 3.02 -12.29 4.00
N LYS A 68 3.55 -12.10 5.22
CA LYS A 68 3.20 -12.96 6.34
C LYS A 68 1.81 -12.59 6.83
N THR A 69 0.79 -13.31 6.38
CA THR A 69 -0.60 -13.10 6.75
C THR A 69 -0.97 -13.95 7.97
N PHE A 70 -1.83 -13.41 8.83
CA PHE A 70 -2.40 -14.10 9.97
C PHE A 70 -3.89 -13.85 10.00
N GLU A 71 -4.67 -14.89 10.24
CA GLU A 71 -6.05 -14.70 10.67
C GLU A 71 -6.05 -14.04 12.05
N GLY A 72 -6.91 -13.04 12.25
CA GLY A 72 -6.98 -12.32 13.53
C GLY A 72 -7.24 -13.25 14.73
N SER A 73 -8.03 -14.32 14.53
CA SER A 73 -8.30 -15.35 15.54
C SER A 73 -7.07 -16.16 15.96
N LYS A 74 -6.05 -16.23 15.09
CA LYS A 74 -4.79 -16.95 15.34
C LYS A 74 -3.70 -16.04 15.92
N PHE A 75 -4.00 -14.75 16.12
CA PHE A 75 -3.07 -13.78 16.66
C PHE A 75 -3.10 -13.79 18.20
N SER A 76 -2.22 -14.58 18.83
CA SER A 76 -2.08 -14.60 20.30
C SER A 76 -1.02 -13.62 20.79
N ALA A 77 -1.18 -13.12 22.02
CA ALA A 77 -0.28 -12.14 22.65
C ALA A 77 1.19 -12.63 22.80
N GLN A 78 1.41 -13.95 22.75
CA GLN A 78 2.72 -14.56 22.98
C GLN A 78 3.49 -14.83 21.67
N VAL A 79 2.78 -15.03 20.56
CA VAL A 79 3.37 -15.13 19.21
C VAL A 79 3.69 -13.74 18.63
N SER A 80 3.05 -12.69 19.17
CA SER A 80 2.90 -11.40 18.50
C SER A 80 4.06 -10.43 18.65
N ARG A 81 4.73 -10.33 19.81
CA ARG A 81 5.61 -9.19 20.09
C ARG A 81 6.84 -9.15 19.18
N ASP A 82 7.58 -10.25 19.09
CA ASP A 82 8.81 -10.29 18.28
C ASP A 82 8.51 -10.28 16.78
N LEU A 83 7.34 -10.79 16.39
CA LEU A 83 6.90 -10.79 15.00
C LEU A 83 6.52 -9.40 14.49
N ILE A 84 6.00 -8.51 15.34
CA ILE A 84 5.53 -7.18 14.92
C ILE A 84 6.48 -6.05 15.29
N LYS A 85 7.41 -6.28 16.22
CA LYS A 85 8.35 -5.24 16.68
C LYS A 85 9.11 -4.64 15.50
N ASN A 86 9.09 -3.31 15.41
CA ASN A 86 9.72 -2.52 14.35
C ASN A 86 9.26 -2.89 12.94
N LYS A 87 8.03 -3.39 12.77
CA LYS A 87 7.42 -3.65 11.45
C LYS A 87 6.20 -2.78 11.25
N ILE A 88 5.90 -2.49 9.99
CA ILE A 88 4.59 -1.97 9.60
C ILE A 88 3.64 -3.18 9.52
N VAL A 89 2.60 -3.16 10.34
CA VAL A 89 1.54 -4.19 10.34
C VAL A 89 0.28 -3.56 9.75
N LEU A 90 -0.24 -4.18 8.70
CA LEU A 90 -1.46 -3.74 8.05
C LEU A 90 -2.60 -4.64 8.48
N LEU A 91 -3.64 -4.04 9.05
CA LEU A 91 -4.88 -4.71 9.40
C LEU A 91 -5.89 -4.42 8.29
N GLY A 92 -6.42 -5.47 7.67
CA GLY A 92 -7.36 -5.34 6.57
C GLY A 92 -8.21 -6.60 6.44
N TYR A 93 -9.32 -6.46 5.72
CA TYR A 93 -10.23 -7.55 5.46
C TYR A 93 -9.86 -8.23 4.14
N LEU A 94 -9.55 -9.52 4.19
CA LEU A 94 -9.25 -10.35 3.02
C LEU A 94 -10.44 -11.25 2.68
N GLY A 95 -11.64 -10.68 2.66
CA GLY A 95 -12.92 -11.40 2.63
C GLY A 95 -13.04 -12.50 1.57
N PRO A 96 -14.10 -13.33 1.67
CA PRO A 96 -14.35 -14.40 0.71
C PRO A 96 -14.85 -13.90 -0.65
N THR A 97 -15.30 -12.63 -0.73
CA THR A 97 -15.85 -11.99 -1.93
C THR A 97 -14.84 -11.05 -2.61
N ASP A 98 -15.21 -10.52 -3.78
CA ASP A 98 -14.36 -9.65 -4.60
C ASP A 98 -14.56 -8.14 -4.31
N GLU A 99 -15.24 -7.78 -3.22
CA GLU A 99 -15.60 -6.38 -2.91
C GLU A 99 -14.40 -5.44 -2.74
N ASP A 100 -13.31 -5.93 -2.13
CA ASP A 100 -12.04 -5.18 -1.96
C ASP A 100 -10.96 -5.64 -2.96
N LYS A 101 -11.32 -6.45 -3.96
CA LYS A 101 -10.34 -6.92 -4.93
C LYS A 101 -10.24 -5.96 -6.11
N HIS A 102 -9.01 -5.75 -6.55
CA HIS A 102 -8.65 -4.88 -7.64
C HIS A 102 -7.88 -5.66 -8.71
N PHE A 103 -7.82 -5.12 -9.92
CA PHE A 103 -6.88 -5.57 -10.93
C PHE A 103 -5.56 -4.81 -10.78
N THR A 104 -4.46 -5.52 -10.80
CA THR A 104 -3.10 -4.95 -10.73
C THR A 104 -2.17 -5.61 -11.74
N PRO A 105 -0.96 -5.08 -11.96
CA PRO A 105 0.06 -5.75 -12.75
C PRO A 105 0.50 -7.13 -12.22
N ILE A 106 0.18 -7.51 -10.98
CA ILE A 106 0.48 -8.84 -10.42
C ILE A 106 -0.09 -9.95 -11.30
N ARG A 107 -1.25 -9.72 -11.94
CA ARG A 107 -1.94 -10.69 -12.79
C ARG A 107 -1.08 -11.28 -13.90
N TYR A 108 -0.12 -10.49 -14.40
CA TYR A 108 0.79 -10.90 -15.48
C TYR A 108 1.88 -11.89 -15.00
N VAL A 109 2.11 -11.97 -13.68
CA VAL A 109 3.09 -12.91 -13.09
C VAL A 109 2.50 -14.30 -12.88
N LYS A 110 1.18 -14.42 -12.76
CA LYS A 110 0.51 -15.65 -12.28
C LYS A 110 -0.38 -16.36 -13.30
N TYR A 111 -0.38 -15.96 -14.58
CA TYR A 111 -1.31 -16.49 -15.59
C TYR A 111 -2.76 -16.51 -15.06
N HIS A 112 -3.21 -15.40 -14.46
CA HIS A 112 -4.56 -15.32 -13.95
C HIS A 112 -5.57 -15.30 -15.11
N TYR A 113 -6.60 -16.15 -14.99
CA TYR A 113 -7.74 -16.22 -15.91
C TYR A 113 -8.37 -14.84 -16.11
N GLU A 114 -8.80 -14.58 -17.35
CA GLU A 114 -9.39 -13.31 -17.76
C GLU A 114 -10.63 -12.97 -16.91
N ASN A 115 -10.73 -11.70 -16.49
CA ASN A 115 -11.85 -11.08 -15.77
C ASN A 115 -12.03 -11.29 -14.25
N VAL A 116 -11.10 -11.89 -13.52
CA VAL A 116 -11.15 -11.90 -12.03
C VAL A 116 -10.09 -10.96 -11.43
N PRO A 117 -10.46 -10.06 -10.50
CA PRO A 117 -9.50 -9.25 -9.73
C PRO A 117 -8.40 -10.10 -9.06
N ASP A 118 -7.17 -9.61 -9.04
CA ASP A 118 -5.99 -10.42 -8.67
C ASP A 118 -5.48 -10.19 -7.25
N THR A 119 -5.85 -9.09 -6.59
CA THR A 119 -5.38 -8.79 -5.23
C THR A 119 -6.27 -7.82 -4.46
N TYR A 120 -6.07 -7.74 -3.15
CA TYR A 120 -6.84 -6.88 -2.22
C TYR A 120 -6.23 -5.48 -2.10
N GLY A 121 -7.04 -4.49 -1.73
CA GLY A 121 -6.61 -3.11 -1.51
C GLY A 121 -5.48 -2.96 -0.48
N ILE A 122 -5.51 -3.80 0.57
CA ILE A 122 -4.46 -3.84 1.60
C ILE A 122 -3.09 -4.32 1.05
N VAL A 123 -3.11 -5.19 0.04
CA VAL A 123 -1.88 -5.68 -0.62
C VAL A 123 -1.32 -4.61 -1.55
N ILE A 124 -2.19 -3.83 -2.20
CA ILE A 124 -1.78 -2.64 -2.95
C ILE A 124 -1.09 -1.65 -1.99
N LEU A 125 -1.71 -1.33 -0.85
CA LEU A 125 -1.13 -0.44 0.15
C LEU A 125 0.24 -0.93 0.65
N ALA A 126 0.38 -2.24 0.88
CA ALA A 126 1.66 -2.84 1.26
C ALA A 126 2.76 -2.63 0.21
N ASN A 127 2.42 -2.73 -1.08
CA ASN A 127 3.36 -2.45 -2.18
C ASN A 127 3.61 -0.95 -2.36
N GLU A 128 2.62 -0.08 -2.14
CA GLU A 128 2.78 1.39 -2.13
C GLU A 128 3.77 1.82 -1.03
N ILE A 129 3.60 1.34 0.21
CA ILE A 129 4.53 1.59 1.34
C ILE A 129 5.95 1.17 0.98
N ARG A 130 6.09 -0.04 0.42
CA ARG A 130 7.40 -0.54 -0.02
C ARG A 130 8.00 0.33 -1.11
N THR A 131 7.17 0.81 -2.04
CA THR A 131 7.58 1.72 -3.10
C THR A 131 8.13 3.00 -2.51
N VAL A 132 7.40 3.65 -1.59
CA VAL A 132 7.86 4.87 -0.89
C VAL A 132 9.21 4.64 -0.21
N LEU A 133 9.38 3.52 0.50
CA LEU A 133 10.64 3.20 1.20
C LEU A 133 11.86 3.08 0.26
N LYS A 134 11.67 2.78 -1.04
CA LYS A 134 12.76 2.74 -2.03
C LYS A 134 13.28 4.13 -2.41
N TYR A 135 12.47 5.17 -2.22
CA TYR A 135 12.84 6.55 -2.50
C TYR A 135 13.47 7.25 -1.30
N ALA A 136 13.80 6.53 -0.22
CA ALA A 136 14.53 7.09 0.91
C ALA A 136 15.87 7.70 0.43
N LYS A 137 16.20 8.88 0.95
CA LYS A 137 17.55 9.45 0.82
C LYS A 137 18.56 8.74 1.72
#